data_AF-A0A7C6K166-F1
#
_entry.id   AF-A0A7C6K166-F1
#
_cell.length_a   1.000
_cell.length_b   1.000
_cell.length_c   1.000
_cell.angle_alpha   90.00
_cell.angle_beta   90.00
_cell.angle_gamma   90.00
#
_symmetry.space_group_name_H-M   'P 1'
#
loop_
_entity.id
_entity.type
_entity.pdbx_description
1 polymer ?
#
loop_
_entity_poly.entity_id
_entity_poly.type
_entity_poly.pdbx_seq_one_letter_code
_entity_poly.pdbx_strand_id
1 'polypeptide(L)' 'MKSIPLNLSCPRCFSKNLYKFGKDSHGNQKYQCQSCKRQWAPNYEPLFRLPRKNYPAC' A
#
# COMPACT_ATOMS: atom_id res chain seq x y z
N MET A 1 -19.12 9.05 -3.01
CA MET A 1 -17.85 9.07 -3.80
C MET A 1 -16.70 8.81 -2.84
N LYS A 2 -15.94 7.71 -2.98
CA LYS A 2 -14.85 7.37 -2.04
C LYS A 2 -13.59 8.17 -2.40
N SER A 3 -13.45 9.33 -1.76
CA SER A 3 -12.32 10.26 -1.87
C SER A 3 -11.00 9.58 -1.50
N ILE A 4 -9.94 9.93 -2.23
CA ILE A 4 -8.56 9.60 -1.86
C ILE A 4 -8.25 10.43 -0.60
N PRO A 5 -7.65 9.85 0.45
CA PRO A 5 -7.34 10.62 1.65
C PRO A 5 -6.45 11.82 1.27
N LEU A 6 -6.81 13.01 1.76
CA LEU A 6 -6.20 14.31 1.39
C LEU A 6 -4.67 14.35 1.58
N ASN A 7 -4.14 13.49 2.44
CA ASN A 7 -2.71 13.41 2.78
C ASN A 7 -2.00 12.20 2.15
N LEU A 8 -2.63 11.52 1.18
CA LEU A 8 -1.98 10.41 0.50
C LEU A 8 -0.98 10.92 -0.54
N SER A 9 0.30 10.68 -0.31
CA SER A 9 1.39 10.97 -1.25
C SER A 9 2.18 9.72 -1.59
N CYS A 10 2.88 9.75 -2.72
CA CYS A 10 3.78 8.65 -3.05
C CYS A 10 4.91 8.53 -2.03
N PRO A 11 5.15 7.34 -1.44
CA PRO A 11 6.22 7.15 -0.46
C PRO A 11 7.63 7.22 -1.06
N ARG A 12 7.75 7.21 -2.41
CA ARG A 12 9.03 7.26 -3.10
C ARG A 12 9.39 8.66 -3.59
N CYS A 13 8.45 9.34 -4.25
CA CYS A 13 8.70 10.63 -4.90
C CYS A 13 7.83 11.77 -4.35
N PHE A 14 7.04 11.52 -3.30
CA PHE A 14 6.16 12.49 -2.64
C PHE A 14 5.12 13.20 -3.54
N SER A 15 5.00 12.76 -4.80
CA SER A 15 3.98 13.24 -5.72
C SER A 15 2.58 12.91 -5.21
N LYS A 16 1.66 13.87 -5.36
CA LYS A 16 0.22 13.72 -5.07
C LYS A 16 -0.57 13.19 -6.27
N ASN A 17 0.08 12.96 -7.41
CA ASN A 17 -0.55 12.42 -8.61
C ASN A 17 -0.75 10.90 -8.47
N LEU A 18 -1.84 10.54 -7.79
CA LEU A 18 -2.19 9.16 -7.45
C LEU A 18 -3.40 8.68 -8.26
N TYR A 19 -3.30 7.45 -8.76
CA TYR A 19 -4.36 6.76 -9.47
C TYR A 19 -4.85 5.55 -8.65
N LYS A 20 -6.16 5.31 -8.60
CA LYS A 20 -6.72 4.08 -8.01
C LYS A 20 -6.44 2.90 -8.93
N PHE A 21 -5.48 2.06 -8.54
CA PHE A 21 -5.05 0.94 -9.37
C PHE A 21 -5.96 -0.29 -9.24
N GLY A 22 -6.47 -0.55 -8.03
CA GLY A 22 -7.26 -1.74 -7.74
C GLY A 22 -7.20 -2.11 -6.27
N LYS A 23 -7.61 -3.32 -5.90
CA LYS A 23 -7.43 -3.85 -4.55
C LYS A 23 -6.27 -4.85 -4.50
N ASP A 24 -5.64 -5.01 -3.34
CA ASP A 24 -4.74 -6.14 -3.10
C ASP A 24 -5.52 -7.43 -2.81
N SER A 25 -4.81 -8.53 -2.60
CA SER A 25 -5.40 -9.84 -2.26
C SER A 25 -6.18 -9.84 -0.94
N HIS A 26 -5.95 -8.85 -0.06
CA HIS A 26 -6.61 -8.68 1.22
C HIS A 26 -7.79 -7.69 1.12
N GLY A 27 -8.10 -7.18 -0.08
CA GLY A 27 -9.17 -6.22 -0.32
C GLY A 27 -8.81 -4.76 -0.02
N ASN A 28 -7.55 -4.46 0.36
CA ASN A 28 -7.10 -3.10 0.60
C ASN A 28 -6.96 -2.34 -0.70
N GLN A 29 -7.35 -1.07 -0.71
CA GLN A 29 -7.20 -0.22 -1.89
C GLN A 29 -5.71 0.02 -2.19
N LYS A 30 -5.26 -0.40 -3.37
CA LYS A 30 -3.98 -0.03 -3.96
C LYS A 30 -4.08 1.28 -4.73
N TYR A 31 -3.05 2.09 -4.59
CA TYR A 31 -2.82 3.31 -5.33
C TYR A 31 -1.54 3.17 -6.14
N GLN A 32 -1.52 3.76 -7.33
CA GLN A 32 -0.33 3.88 -8.16
C GLN A 32 0.03 5.36 -8.31
N CYS A 33 1.30 5.71 -8.08
CA CYS A 33 1.80 7.03 -8.44
C CYS A 33 1.95 7.12 -9.97
N GLN A 34 1.37 8.14 -10.60
CA GLN A 34 1.50 8.32 -12.04
C GLN A 34 2.90 8.77 -12.46
N SER A 35 3.63 9.47 -11.58
CA SER A 35 4.98 9.99 -11.84
C SER A 35 6.05 8.90 -11.82
N CYS A 36 6.07 8.05 -10.78
CA CYS A 36 7.12 7.02 -10.63
C CYS A 36 6.61 5.58 -10.81
N LYS A 37 5.32 5.41 -11.15
CA LYS A 37 4.63 4.12 -11.36
C LYS A 37 4.62 3.17 -10.16
N ARG A 38 5.12 3.57 -8.99
CA ARG A 38 5.09 2.81 -7.73
C ARG A 38 3.64 2.51 -7.34
N GLN A 39 3.39 1.26 -6.92
CA GLN A 39 2.10 0.84 -6.37
C GLN A 39 2.24 0.52 -4.88
N TRP A 40 1.28 0.90 -4.06
CA TRP A 40 1.20 0.54 -2.63
C TRP A 40 -0.24 0.57 -2.16
N ALA A 41 -0.53 -0.13 -1.06
CA ALA A 41 -1.77 0.00 -0.33
C ALA A 41 -1.46 0.67 1.02
N PRO A 42 -1.96 1.89 1.29
CA PRO A 42 -1.67 2.60 2.54
C PRO A 42 -2.30 1.94 3.77
N ASN A 43 -3.36 1.16 3.57
CA ASN A 43 -4.04 0.40 4.61
C ASN A 43 -3.52 -1.03 4.72
N TYR A 44 -2.46 -1.37 3.98
CA TYR A 44 -1.82 -2.66 4.14
C TYR A 44 -1.00 -2.62 5.43
N GLU A 45 -1.60 -3.09 6.52
CA GLU A 45 -0.84 -3.46 7.71
C GLU A 45 -0.02 -4.69 7.34
N PRO A 46 1.32 -4.59 7.32
CA PRO A 46 2.14 -5.75 7.06
C PRO A 46 1.88 -6.77 8.17
N LEU A 47 1.56 -8.02 7.81
CA LEU A 47 1.39 -9.13 8.76
C LEU A 47 2.67 -9.44 9.56
N PHE A 48 3.70 -8.60 9.52
CA PHE A 48 4.88 -8.67 10.39
C PHE A 48 4.58 -8.39 11.87
N ARG A 49 3.33 -8.03 12.23
CA ARG A 49 2.84 -8.13 13.63
C ARG A 49 2.26 -9.51 13.98
N LEU A 50 2.12 -10.42 13.02
CA LEU A 50 2.01 -11.83 13.41
C LEU A 50 3.37 -12.21 14.00
N PRO A 51 3.41 -12.77 15.22
CA PRO A 51 4.65 -13.33 15.72
C PRO A 51 5.23 -14.22 14.63
N ARG A 52 6.53 -14.03 14.32
CA ARG A 52 7.26 -14.91 13.40
C ARG A 52 6.86 -16.33 13.78
N LYS A 53 6.24 -17.09 12.87
CA LYS A 53 5.99 -18.52 13.12
C LYS A 53 7.32 -19.08 13.59
N ASN A 54 7.35 -19.66 14.79
CA ASN A 54 8.50 -20.38 15.35
C ASN A 54 8.75 -21.63 14.49
N TYR A 55 9.13 -21.45 13.23
CA TYR A 55 9.71 -22.52 12.45
C TYR A 55 11.06 -22.83 13.12
N PRO A 56 11.29 -24.09 13.54
CA PRO A 56 12.57 -24.47 14.10
C PRO A 56 13.67 -24.16 13.07
N ALA A 57 14.83 -23.72 13.57
CA ALA A 57 16.00 -23.60 12.72
C ALA A 57 16.31 -24.99 12.14
N CYS A 58 16.50 -25.05 10.83
CA CYS A 58 17.01 -26.25 10.16
C CYS A 58 18.42 -26.59 10.65
#